data_AF-A0A285IZZ8-F1
#
_entry.id   AF-A0A285IZZ8-F1
#
_cell.length_a   1.000
_cell.length_b   1.000
_cell.length_c   1.000
_cell.angle_alpha   90.00
_cell.angle_beta   90.00
_cell.angle_gamma   90.00
#
_symmetry.space_group_name_H-M   'P 1'
#
loop_
_entity.id
_entity.type
_entity.pdbx_description
1 polymer ?
#
loop_
_entity_poly.entity_id
_entity_poly.type
_entity_poly.pdbx_seq_one_letter_code
_entity_poly.pdbx_strand_id
1 'polypeptide(L)'
;MSADERAEAGGFRWTPVVARAWETTVGCAEILGASAILLQCPASFRPSGSAVARLREFCFRAHRPAGVRLVWEPRGPWPDELVRELCEELDLTHAADPFLRVSLTPTAYYRLHGITGARHVYTDDELARLDGIVGAGPAYVMFNNLPRAADAERFRRLAHPESGDSGAGRRGAGSPARTSVSGVRGG
;
A
#
# COMPACT_ATOMS: atom_id res chain seq x y z
N MET A 1 -22.79 -8.40 12.12
CA MET A 1 -22.87 -7.02 12.63
C MET A 1 -24.31 -6.54 12.57
N SER A 2 -24.81 -5.94 13.64
CA SER A 2 -26.12 -5.27 13.66
C SER A 2 -26.11 -3.97 12.82
N ALA A 3 -27.27 -3.34 12.64
CA ALA A 3 -27.35 -2.02 11.99
C ALA A 3 -26.59 -0.94 12.79
N ASP A 4 -26.70 -0.98 14.11
CA ASP A 4 -26.01 -0.04 15.01
C ASP A 4 -24.49 -0.22 14.96
N GLU A 5 -24.01 -1.47 14.94
CA GLU A 5 -22.58 -1.74 14.80
C GLU A 5 -22.03 -1.25 13.45
N ARG A 6 -22.83 -1.30 12.38
CA ARG A 6 -22.43 -0.74 11.07
C ARG A 6 -22.30 0.78 11.13
N ALA A 7 -23.16 1.48 11.87
CA ALA A 7 -23.07 2.93 12.04
C ALA A 7 -21.83 3.35 12.84
N GLU A 8 -21.36 2.49 13.75
CA GLU A 8 -20.17 2.73 14.56
C GLU A 8 -18.84 2.38 13.88
N ALA A 9 -18.88 1.71 12.72
CA ALA A 9 -17.68 1.25 12.02
C ALA A 9 -17.00 2.34 11.16
N GLY A 10 -15.66 2.29 11.11
CA GLY A 10 -14.83 3.00 10.14
C GLY A 10 -14.61 4.49 10.41
N GLY A 11 -14.01 5.18 9.43
CA GLY A 11 -13.67 6.60 9.50
C GLY A 11 -12.73 6.97 10.65
N PHE A 12 -11.91 6.01 11.10
CA PHE A 12 -11.02 6.11 12.26
C PHE A 12 -11.71 6.56 13.56
N ARG A 13 -13.03 6.37 13.69
CA ARG A 13 -13.71 6.61 14.96
C ARG A 13 -13.30 5.51 15.94
N TRP A 14 -12.68 5.86 17.06
CA TRP A 14 -12.30 4.87 18.08
C TRP A 14 -13.50 4.39 18.89
N THR A 15 -14.36 3.59 18.26
CA THR A 15 -15.51 2.93 18.88
C THR A 15 -15.12 1.52 19.35
N PRO A 16 -15.91 0.88 20.23
CA PRO A 16 -15.69 -0.52 20.58
C PRO A 16 -15.68 -1.46 19.36
N VAL A 17 -16.48 -1.15 18.33
CA VAL A 17 -16.50 -1.91 17.07
C VAL A 17 -15.17 -1.79 16.33
N VAL A 18 -14.64 -0.57 16.18
CA VAL A 18 -13.36 -0.34 15.50
C VAL A 18 -12.19 -0.92 16.29
N ALA A 19 -12.21 -0.82 17.62
CA ALA A 19 -11.19 -1.43 18.47
C ALA A 19 -11.17 -2.96 18.32
N ARG A 20 -12.33 -3.63 18.36
CA ARG A 20 -12.41 -5.10 18.12
C ARG A 20 -11.94 -5.49 16.72
N ALA A 21 -12.31 -4.70 15.71
CA ALA A 21 -11.88 -4.94 14.34
C ALA A 21 -10.35 -4.78 14.19
N TRP A 22 -9.76 -3.81 14.90
CA TRP A 22 -8.32 -3.64 14.95
C TRP A 22 -7.62 -4.85 15.57
N GLU A 23 -8.02 -5.30 16.76
CA GLU A 23 -7.44 -6.48 17.41
C GLU A 23 -7.55 -7.73 16.53
N THR A 24 -8.70 -7.91 15.86
CA THR A 24 -8.88 -9.00 14.88
C THR A 24 -7.89 -8.88 13.73
N THR A 25 -7.67 -7.67 13.21
CA THR A 25 -6.75 -7.41 12.11
C THR A 25 -5.30 -7.70 12.52
N VAL A 26 -4.90 -7.31 13.73
CA VAL A 26 -3.59 -7.62 14.31
C VAL A 26 -3.40 -9.13 14.44
N GLY A 27 -4.36 -9.85 15.03
CA GLY A 27 -4.28 -11.32 15.13
C GLY A 27 -4.19 -12.01 13.76
N CYS A 28 -4.92 -11.53 12.75
CA CYS A 28 -4.77 -12.02 11.38
C CYS A 28 -3.37 -11.74 10.81
N ALA A 29 -2.83 -10.54 11.04
CA ALA A 29 -1.49 -10.18 10.57
C ALA A 29 -0.42 -11.08 11.18
N GLU A 30 -0.52 -11.39 12.46
CA GLU A 30 0.39 -12.31 13.16
C GLU A 30 0.32 -13.73 12.58
N ILE A 31 -0.88 -14.29 12.43
CA ILE A 31 -1.09 -15.64 11.88
C ILE A 31 -0.52 -15.76 10.46
N LEU A 32 -0.70 -14.71 9.65
CA LEU A 32 -0.26 -14.69 8.26
C LEU A 32 1.22 -14.30 8.09
N GLY A 33 1.91 -13.88 9.17
CA GLY A 33 3.24 -13.28 9.08
C GLY A 33 3.27 -12.04 8.19
N ALA A 34 2.20 -11.24 8.21
CA ALA A 34 2.06 -10.07 7.36
C ALA A 34 3.08 -8.99 7.72
N SER A 35 3.75 -8.41 6.72
CA SER A 35 4.73 -7.33 6.92
C SER A 35 4.11 -5.93 6.93
N ALA A 36 2.81 -5.82 6.61
CA ALA A 36 2.10 -4.55 6.58
C ALA A 36 0.59 -4.73 6.84
N ILE A 37 -0.02 -3.73 7.47
CA ILE A 37 -1.46 -3.55 7.61
C ILE A 37 -1.88 -2.28 6.87
N LEU A 38 -2.89 -2.39 6.03
CA LEU A 38 -3.40 -1.29 5.20
C LEU A 38 -4.59 -0.60 5.85
N LEU A 39 -4.48 0.73 5.99
CA LEU A 39 -5.53 1.67 6.36
C LEU A 39 -6.01 2.40 5.10
N GLN A 40 -6.97 1.82 4.39
CA GLN A 40 -7.55 2.46 3.20
C GLN A 40 -8.69 3.40 3.56
N CYS A 41 -8.67 4.61 3.01
CA CYS A 41 -9.75 5.58 3.15
C CYS A 41 -10.60 5.64 1.88
N PRO A 42 -11.93 5.80 1.97
CA PRO A 42 -12.75 6.17 0.81
C PRO A 42 -12.56 7.65 0.46
N ALA A 43 -12.90 8.04 -0.77
CA ALA A 43 -12.81 9.44 -1.22
C ALA A 43 -13.73 10.41 -0.45
N SER A 44 -14.72 9.88 0.27
CA SER A 44 -15.59 10.64 1.17
C SER A 44 -14.90 11.04 2.48
N PHE A 45 -13.79 10.39 2.86
CA PHE A 45 -13.00 10.77 4.02
C PHE A 45 -12.03 11.89 3.62
N ARG A 46 -12.50 13.14 3.73
CA ARG A 46 -11.81 14.36 3.27
C ARG A 46 -10.89 14.97 4.33
N PRO A 47 -9.92 15.82 3.94
CA PRO A 47 -8.98 16.49 4.87
C PRO A 47 -9.67 17.59 5.69
N SER A 48 -10.43 17.21 6.71
CA SER A 48 -10.98 18.13 7.71
C SER A 48 -10.24 18.00 9.04
N GLY A 49 -10.29 19.03 9.90
CA GLY A 49 -9.69 18.96 11.23
C GLY A 49 -10.22 17.78 12.06
N SER A 50 -11.50 17.43 11.93
CA SER A 50 -12.09 16.27 12.62
C SER A 50 -11.64 14.94 12.02
N ALA A 51 -11.41 14.85 10.71
CA ALA A 51 -10.85 13.65 10.08
C ALA A 51 -9.41 13.41 10.52
N VAL A 52 -8.60 14.47 10.56
CA VAL A 52 -7.21 14.42 11.05
C VAL A 52 -7.16 14.02 12.52
N ALA A 53 -7.99 14.62 13.38
CA ALA A 53 -8.06 14.27 14.79
C ALA A 53 -8.44 12.80 15.01
N ARG A 54 -9.37 12.26 14.21
CA ARG A 54 -9.76 10.84 14.27
C ARG A 54 -8.62 9.91 13.84
N LEU A 55 -7.90 10.24 12.76
CA LEU A 55 -6.74 9.45 12.32
C LEU A 55 -5.66 9.42 13.41
N ARG A 56 -5.33 10.58 14.00
CA ARG A 56 -4.38 10.68 15.11
C ARG A 56 -4.81 9.84 16.31
N GLU A 57 -6.06 9.99 16.75
CA GLU A 57 -6.61 9.22 17.89
C GLU A 57 -6.57 7.71 17.63
N PHE A 58 -6.96 7.29 16.42
CA PHE A 58 -6.88 5.88 16.04
C PHE A 58 -5.43 5.37 16.10
N CYS A 59 -4.48 6.08 15.47
CA CYS A 59 -3.07 5.66 15.44
C CYS A 59 -2.41 5.70 16.83
N PHE A 60 -2.87 6.55 17.74
CA PHE A 60 -2.42 6.61 19.12
C PHE A 60 -2.93 5.41 19.94
N ARG A 61 -4.19 5.01 19.76
CA ARG A 61 -4.82 3.93 20.54
C ARG A 61 -4.60 2.54 19.96
N ALA A 62 -4.48 2.43 18.65
CA ALA A 62 -4.26 1.18 17.94
C ALA A 62 -2.87 0.63 18.27
N HIS A 63 -2.81 -0.47 19.02
CA HIS A 63 -1.54 -1.16 19.26
C HIS A 63 -0.88 -1.53 17.92
N ARG A 64 0.41 -1.21 17.78
CA ARG A 64 1.20 -1.52 16.60
C ARG A 64 1.89 -2.88 16.75
N PRO A 65 1.57 -3.88 15.92
CA PRO A 65 2.27 -5.15 15.96
C PRO A 65 3.75 -4.95 15.59
N ALA A 66 4.64 -5.57 16.36
CA ALA A 66 6.08 -5.43 16.17
C ALA A 66 6.51 -5.91 14.78
N GLY A 67 7.31 -5.10 14.08
CA GLY A 67 7.81 -5.43 12.74
C GLY A 67 6.79 -5.32 11.61
N VAL A 68 5.56 -4.87 11.89
CA VAL A 68 4.49 -4.70 10.90
C VAL A 68 4.30 -3.21 10.59
N ARG A 69 4.41 -2.85 9.32
CA ARG A 69 4.24 -1.47 8.85
C ARG A 69 2.77 -1.08 8.77
N LEU A 70 2.41 0.11 9.21
CA LEU A 70 1.12 0.69 8.88
C LEU A 70 1.21 1.47 7.57
N VAL A 71 0.34 1.10 6.63
CA VAL A 71 0.28 1.67 5.29
C VAL A 71 -1.02 2.45 5.17
N TRP A 72 -0.97 3.72 4.77
CA TRP A 72 -2.16 4.56 4.66
C TRP A 72 -2.43 4.95 3.21
N GLU A 73 -3.62 4.64 2.71
CA GLU A 73 -4.08 5.04 1.37
C GLU A 73 -5.19 6.10 1.51
N PRO A 74 -4.85 7.39 1.56
CA PRO A 74 -5.83 8.46 1.47
C PRO A 74 -6.43 8.50 0.06
N ARG A 75 -7.75 8.40 -0.04
CA ARG A 75 -8.48 8.72 -1.27
C ARG A 75 -9.18 10.06 -1.13
N GLY A 76 -9.36 10.77 -2.24
CA GLY A 76 -9.94 12.11 -2.24
C GLY A 76 -8.88 13.21 -2.19
N PRO A 77 -9.29 14.48 -2.03
CA PRO A 77 -8.45 15.65 -2.29
C PRO A 77 -7.55 16.01 -1.09
N TRP A 78 -6.77 15.06 -0.58
CA TRP A 78 -5.81 15.31 0.51
C TRP A 78 -4.58 16.06 -0.02
N PRO A 79 -4.21 17.25 0.52
CA PRO A 79 -2.99 17.96 0.12
C PRO A 79 -1.71 17.13 0.38
N ASP A 80 -0.72 17.22 -0.51
CA ASP A 80 0.53 16.44 -0.43
C ASP A 80 1.31 16.76 0.85
N GLU A 81 1.36 18.04 1.23
CA GLU A 81 2.01 18.52 2.45
C GLU A 81 1.39 17.88 3.69
N LEU A 82 0.06 17.91 3.79
CA LEU A 82 -0.66 17.31 4.92
C LEU A 82 -0.49 15.79 4.98
N VAL A 83 -0.49 15.10 3.83
CA VAL A 83 -0.25 13.64 3.81
C VAL A 83 1.16 13.32 4.29
N ARG A 84 2.17 14.08 3.84
CA ARG A 84 3.57 13.90 4.26
C ARG A 84 3.73 14.13 5.76
N GLU A 85 3.18 15.23 6.28
CA GLU A 85 3.20 15.56 7.71
C GLU A 85 2.55 14.46 8.55
N LEU A 86 1.38 13.96 8.15
CA LEU A 86 0.69 12.89 8.88
C LEU A 86 1.42 11.55 8.78
N CYS A 87 2.02 11.24 7.63
CA CYS A 87 2.83 10.04 7.49
C CYS A 87 4.07 10.06 8.38
N GLU A 88 4.74 11.22 8.49
CA GLU A 88 5.89 11.39 9.36
C GLU A 88 5.48 11.37 10.85
N GLU A 89 4.48 12.17 11.23
CA GLU A 89 3.97 12.28 12.60
C GLU A 89 3.49 10.92 13.14
N LEU A 90 2.77 10.17 12.31
CA LEU A 90 2.12 8.94 12.71
C LEU A 90 2.87 7.69 12.26
N ASP A 91 4.13 7.79 11.80
CA ASP A 91 4.91 6.65 11.32
C ASP A 91 4.09 5.75 10.37
N LEU A 92 3.55 6.35 9.30
CA LEU A 92 2.77 5.68 8.26
C LEU A 92 3.55 5.68 6.95
N THR A 93 3.44 4.60 6.20
CA THR A 93 3.91 4.56 4.81
C THR A 93 2.77 4.95 3.87
N HIS A 94 3.03 5.89 2.95
CA HIS A 94 2.03 6.35 1.99
C HIS A 94 1.81 5.30 0.91
N ALA A 95 0.57 4.80 0.83
CA ALA A 95 0.10 4.01 -0.30
C ALA A 95 -0.55 4.91 -1.36
N ALA A 96 -0.12 4.74 -2.61
CA ALA A 96 -0.58 5.53 -3.74
C ALA A 96 -0.78 4.68 -4.99
N ASP A 97 -1.59 5.17 -5.93
CA ASP A 97 -1.52 4.69 -7.31
C ASP A 97 -0.46 5.54 -8.05
N PRO A 98 0.63 4.95 -8.55
CA PRO A 98 1.76 5.68 -9.15
C PRO A 98 1.37 6.48 -10.40
N PHE A 99 0.26 6.12 -11.06
CA PHE A 99 -0.24 6.86 -12.22
C PHE A 99 -1.11 8.06 -11.83
N LEU A 100 -1.51 8.16 -10.56
CA LEU A 100 -2.26 9.30 -10.01
C LEU A 100 -1.37 10.20 -9.15
N ARG A 101 -0.47 9.60 -8.36
CA ARG A 101 0.37 10.33 -7.40
C ARG A 101 1.64 9.54 -7.09
N VAL A 102 2.78 10.23 -7.04
CA VAL A 102 4.04 9.64 -6.57
C VAL A 102 3.96 9.34 -5.07
N SER A 103 4.80 8.42 -4.58
CA SER A 103 4.88 8.19 -3.14
C SER A 103 5.38 9.46 -2.42
N LEU A 104 4.87 9.67 -1.21
CA LEU A 104 5.20 10.82 -0.35
C LEU A 104 6.03 10.39 0.86
N THR A 105 6.44 9.12 0.89
CA THR A 105 7.28 8.52 1.93
C THR A 105 8.50 7.83 1.29
N PRO A 106 9.62 7.67 2.01
CA PRO A 106 10.85 7.12 1.43
C PRO A 106 10.72 5.70 0.86
N THR A 107 9.86 4.86 1.44
CA THR A 107 9.52 3.54 0.90
C THR A 107 8.21 3.66 0.13
N ALA A 108 8.23 3.36 -1.17
CA ALA A 108 7.03 3.40 -1.98
C ALA A 108 6.13 2.18 -1.69
N TYR A 109 4.82 2.41 -1.55
CA TYR A 109 3.83 1.35 -1.48
C TYR A 109 2.77 1.58 -2.56
N TYR A 110 3.03 1.09 -3.76
CA TYR A 110 2.15 1.30 -4.90
C TYR A 110 1.02 0.27 -4.94
N ARG A 111 -0.21 0.76 -5.12
CA ARG A 111 -1.41 -0.05 -5.31
C ARG A 111 -2.11 0.37 -6.59
N LEU A 112 -2.03 -0.49 -7.60
CA LEU A 112 -2.49 -0.23 -8.96
C LEU A 112 -3.91 -0.73 -9.13
N HIS A 113 -4.88 0.17 -9.30
CA HIS A 113 -6.30 -0.22 -9.46
C HIS A 113 -6.75 -0.32 -10.92
N GLY A 114 -5.86 0.03 -11.86
CA GLY A 114 -6.12 0.06 -13.30
C GLY A 114 -6.41 1.49 -13.77
N ILE A 115 -5.67 1.97 -14.77
CA ILE A 115 -5.74 3.36 -15.25
C ILE A 115 -7.16 3.72 -15.71
N THR A 116 -7.83 2.79 -16.41
CA THR A 116 -9.21 2.94 -16.88
C THR A 116 -10.22 2.17 -16.04
N GLY A 117 -9.85 1.81 -14.80
CA GLY A 117 -10.67 1.05 -13.86
C GLY A 117 -10.29 -0.43 -13.73
N ALA A 118 -11.05 -1.16 -12.93
CA ALA A 118 -10.65 -2.50 -12.45
C ALA A 118 -10.42 -3.54 -13.56
N ARG A 119 -11.03 -3.41 -14.74
CA ARG A 119 -10.84 -4.35 -15.86
C ARG A 119 -9.62 -4.04 -16.73
N HIS A 120 -8.95 -2.92 -16.48
CA HIS A 120 -7.79 -2.50 -17.24
C HIS A 120 -6.71 -3.57 -17.21
N VAL A 121 -6.18 -3.90 -18.39
CA VAL A 121 -5.00 -4.76 -18.59
C VAL A 121 -3.86 -3.83 -18.95
N TYR A 122 -2.81 -3.80 -18.15
CA TYR A 122 -1.68 -2.90 -18.42
C TYR A 122 -0.95 -3.32 -19.71
N THR A 123 -0.63 -2.37 -20.57
CA THR A 123 0.24 -2.59 -21.74
C THR A 123 1.71 -2.70 -21.30
N ASP A 124 2.56 -3.29 -22.14
CA ASP A 124 4.00 -3.36 -21.82
C ASP A 124 4.62 -1.96 -21.67
N ASP A 125 4.15 -0.98 -22.43
CA ASP A 125 4.59 0.42 -22.32
C ASP A 125 4.19 1.04 -20.97
N GLU A 126 2.97 0.77 -20.50
CA GLU A 126 2.53 1.22 -19.18
C GLU A 126 3.32 0.54 -18.05
N LEU A 127 3.64 -0.75 -18.20
CA LEU A 127 4.48 -1.48 -17.24
C LEU A 127 5.92 -0.97 -17.24
N ALA A 128 6.49 -0.64 -18.40
CA ALA A 128 7.79 0.00 -18.50
C ALA A 128 7.80 1.40 -17.87
N ARG A 129 6.72 2.17 -18.05
CA ARG A 129 6.54 3.45 -17.34
C ARG A 129 6.46 3.26 -15.83
N LEU A 130 5.75 2.23 -15.36
CA LEU A 130 5.68 1.89 -13.93
C LEU A 130 7.08 1.59 -13.37
N ASP A 131 7.90 0.83 -14.11
CA ASP A 131 9.28 0.51 -13.71
C ASP A 131 10.12 1.78 -13.55
N GLY A 132 10.00 2.71 -14.51
CA GLY A 132 10.62 4.03 -14.41
C GLY A 132 10.16 4.86 -13.20
N ILE A 133 8.90 4.76 -12.79
CA ILE A 133 8.36 5.44 -11.60
C ILE A 133 8.87 4.79 -10.30
N VAL A 134 8.96 3.45 -10.27
CA VAL A 134 9.50 2.71 -9.13
C VAL A 134 10.97 3.05 -8.92
N GLY A 135 11.74 3.12 -10.02
CA GLY A 135 13.17 3.42 -9.98
C GLY A 135 13.97 2.41 -9.16
N ALA A 136 15.13 2.83 -8.65
CA ALA A 136 16.04 1.97 -7.89
C ALA A 136 15.76 1.91 -6.37
N GLY A 137 14.71 2.60 -5.90
CA GLY A 137 14.39 2.69 -4.47
C GLY A 137 13.60 1.48 -3.95
N PRO A 138 13.54 1.27 -2.62
CA PRO A 138 12.66 0.25 -2.04
C PRO A 138 11.20 0.54 -2.38
N ALA A 139 10.56 -0.37 -3.10
CA ALA A 139 9.15 -0.28 -3.44
C ALA A 139 8.40 -1.60 -3.21
N TYR A 140 7.17 -1.49 -2.72
CA TYR A 140 6.17 -2.55 -2.80
C TYR A 140 5.20 -2.21 -3.92
N VAL A 141 4.97 -3.14 -4.85
CA VAL A 141 4.08 -2.94 -6.00
C VAL A 141 2.99 -4.00 -5.97
N MET A 142 1.75 -3.57 -5.71
CA MET A 142 0.56 -4.42 -5.67
C MET A 142 -0.36 -4.12 -6.84
N PHE A 143 -0.55 -5.11 -7.71
CA PHE A 143 -1.59 -5.04 -8.73
C PHE A 143 -2.94 -5.42 -8.10
N ASN A 144 -3.92 -4.53 -8.20
CA ASN A 144 -5.25 -4.67 -7.62
C ASN A 144 -6.37 -4.56 -8.67
N ASN A 145 -6.02 -4.53 -9.96
CA ASN A 145 -6.95 -4.74 -11.08
C ASN A 145 -7.40 -6.21 -11.19
N LEU A 146 -8.38 -6.50 -12.04
CA LEU A 146 -8.87 -7.87 -12.25
C LEU A 146 -7.80 -8.80 -12.84
N PRO A 147 -7.03 -8.44 -13.89
CA PRO A 147 -5.96 -9.28 -14.42
C PRO A 147 -4.65 -9.18 -13.61
N ARG A 148 -4.71 -8.74 -12.34
CA ARG A 148 -3.55 -8.46 -11.46
C ARG A 148 -2.46 -9.51 -11.43
N ALA A 149 -2.80 -10.80 -11.50
CA ALA A 149 -1.80 -11.86 -11.45
C ALA A 149 -0.93 -11.86 -12.73
N ALA A 150 -1.57 -11.78 -13.90
CA ALA A 150 -0.87 -11.73 -15.18
C ALA A 150 -0.06 -10.44 -15.34
N ASP A 151 -0.61 -9.31 -14.90
CA ASP A 151 0.10 -8.03 -14.97
C ASP A 151 1.29 -7.96 -14.01
N ALA A 152 1.15 -8.48 -12.78
CA ALA A 152 2.26 -8.60 -11.85
C ALA A 152 3.40 -9.48 -12.40
N GLU A 153 3.06 -10.61 -13.04
CA GLU A 153 4.04 -11.51 -13.65
C GLU A 153 4.74 -10.89 -14.86
N ARG A 154 4.03 -10.11 -15.68
CA ARG A 154 4.61 -9.36 -16.80
C ARG A 154 5.51 -8.24 -16.28
N PHE A 155 5.05 -7.47 -15.29
CA PHE A 155 5.84 -6.43 -14.67
C PHE A 155 7.14 -6.96 -14.08
N ARG A 156 7.08 -8.08 -13.33
CA ARG A 156 8.27 -8.72 -12.77
C ARG A 156 9.28 -9.15 -13.84
N ARG A 157 8.81 -9.64 -14.99
CA ARG A 157 9.68 -10.02 -16.13
C ARG A 157 10.35 -8.80 -16.78
N LEU A 158 9.64 -7.68 -16.86
CA LEU A 158 10.17 -6.44 -17.44
C LEU A 158 11.15 -5.73 -16.51
N ALA A 159 10.86 -5.68 -15.19
CA ALA A 159 11.70 -5.06 -14.17
C ALA A 159 12.96 -5.88 -13.84
N HIS A 160 12.91 -7.19 -14.09
CA HIS A 160 14.03 -8.12 -13.91
C HIS A 160 14.16 -9.00 -15.16
N PRO A 161 14.65 -8.46 -16.29
CA PRO A 161 14.97 -9.31 -17.43
C PRO A 161 16.01 -10.31 -16.93
N GLU A 162 15.72 -11.61 -17.01
CA GLU A 162 16.68 -12.63 -16.58
C GLU A 162 18.00 -12.34 -17.28
N SER A 163 19.05 -12.09 -16.49
CA SER A 163 20.41 -12.02 -16.98
C SER A 163 20.67 -13.33 -17.70
N GLY A 164 20.76 -13.29 -19.03
CA GLY A 164 21.08 -14.45 -19.84
C GLY A 164 22.30 -15.16 -19.25
N ASP A 165 22.22 -16.49 -19.21
CA ASP A 165 23.30 -17.38 -18.82
C ASP A 165 24.64 -16.93 -19.43
N SER A 166 25.57 -16.55 -18.57
CA SER A 166 26.98 -16.34 -18.89
C SER A 166 27.77 -16.52 -17.60
N GLY A 167 28.23 -17.75 -17.38
CA GLY A 167 29.11 -18.08 -16.27
C GLY A 167 30.37 -17.21 -16.26
N ALA A 168 30.60 -16.53 -15.14
CA ALA A 168 31.90 -16.27 -14.52
C ALA A 168 31.69 -15.30 -13.35
N GLY A 169 32.19 -15.69 -12.17
CA GLY A 169 31.89 -15.01 -10.92
C GLY A 169 32.40 -13.58 -10.80
N ARG A 170 31.75 -12.81 -9.93
CA ARG A 170 32.40 -11.77 -9.14
C ARG A 170 31.61 -11.46 -7.87
N ARG A 171 32.34 -11.40 -6.76
CA ARG A 171 31.88 -11.07 -5.42
C ARG A 171 31.59 -9.58 -5.29
N GLY A 172 30.61 -9.25 -4.44
CA GLY A 172 30.59 -8.02 -3.63
C GLY A 172 29.96 -6.79 -4.26
N ALA A 173 28.66 -6.61 -4.04
CA ALA A 173 28.00 -5.31 -3.94
C ALA A 173 26.79 -5.46 -3.02
N GLY A 174 26.54 -4.48 -2.16
CA GLY A 174 25.43 -4.49 -1.20
C GLY A 174 24.11 -4.78 -1.90
N SER A 175 23.28 -5.62 -1.26
CA SER A 175 21.98 -6.04 -1.76
C SER A 175 21.13 -4.79 -2.08
N PRO A 176 20.74 -4.55 -3.35
CA PRO A 176 19.84 -3.44 -3.66
C PRO A 176 18.53 -3.64 -2.89
N ALA A 177 17.94 -2.54 -2.45
CA ALA A 177 16.68 -2.55 -1.75
C ALA A 177 15.64 -3.32 -2.59
N ARG A 178 15.15 -4.45 -2.06
CA ARG A 178 14.34 -5.39 -2.84
C ARG A 178 12.97 -4.79 -3.16
N THR A 179 12.74 -4.46 -4.42
CA THR A 179 11.38 -4.26 -4.93
C THR A 179 10.59 -5.56 -4.77
N SER A 180 9.47 -5.49 -4.08
CA SER A 180 8.57 -6.63 -3.85
C SER A 180 7.32 -6.45 -4.70
N VAL A 181 7.08 -7.39 -5.62
CA VAL A 181 5.91 -7.37 -6.52
C VAL A 181 4.93 -8.46 -6.07
N SER A 182 3.66 -8.10 -5.88
CA SER A 182 2.60 -9.03 -5.47
C SER A 182 1.37 -8.93 -6.37
N GLY A 183 0.84 -10.08 -6.75
CA GLY A 183 -0.46 -10.24 -7.41
C GLY A 183 -1.25 -11.33 -6.69
N VAL A 184 -2.41 -10.99 -6.12
CA VAL A 184 -3.29 -11.98 -5.48
C VAL A 184 -3.93 -12.83 -6.58
N ARG A 185 -3.74 -14.16 -6.58
CA ARG A 185 -4.46 -15.05 -7.51
C ARG A 185 -5.96 -14.95 -7.23
N GLY A 186 -6.77 -14.65 -8.24
CA GLY A 186 -8.22 -14.69 -8.10
C GLY A 186 -8.67 -16.14 -7.98
N GLY A 187 -9.43 -16.44 -6.92
CA GLY A 187 -10.29 -17.62 -6.85
C GLY A 187 -11.60 -17.39 -7.58
#